data_AF-A0A6M3JTB5-F1
#
_entry.id   AF-A0A6M3JTB5-F1
#
_cell.length_a   1.000
_cell.length_b   1.000
_cell.length_c   1.000
_cell.angle_alpha   90.00
_cell.angle_beta   90.00
_cell.angle_gamma   90.00
#
_symmetry.space_group_name_H-M   'P 1'
#
loop_
_entity.id
_entity.type
_entity.pdbx_description
1 polymer ?
#
loop_
_entity_poly.entity_id
_entity_poly.type
_entity_poly.pdbx_seq_one_letter_code
_entity_poly.pdbx_strand_id
1 'polypeptide(L)' 'MFKADWIIAHDSTDSYPYMLECLRCGAIQMFKIPILVDYWVAVAKAFEAAHRKCRQEEIERNVQSVNSIHWDD' A
#
# COMPACT_ATOMS: atom_id res chain seq x y z
N MET A 1 -10.48 -2.89 11.00
CA MET A 1 -9.46 -1.85 10.76
C MET A 1 -8.38 -2.46 9.88
N PHE A 2 -8.14 -1.87 8.71
CA PHE A 2 -7.07 -2.27 7.79
C PHE A 2 -5.73 -1.78 8.36
N LYS A 3 -4.73 -2.66 8.53
CA LYS A 3 -3.39 -2.31 9.06
C LYS A 3 -2.33 -2.74 8.06
N ALA A 4 -2.21 -2.00 6.97
CA ALA A 4 -1.06 -2.07 6.07
C ALA A 4 -0.43 -0.68 6.02
N ASP A 5 0.80 -0.52 6.55
CA ASP A 5 1.54 0.75 6.55
C ASP A 5 2.15 1.09 5.16
N TRP A 6 2.05 0.18 4.20
CA TRP A 6 2.50 0.35 2.82
C TRP A 6 1.36 0.56 1.80
N ILE A 7 0.11 0.62 2.27
CA ILE A 7 -1.07 0.91 1.44
C ILE A 7 -1.83 2.06 2.06
N ILE A 8 -2.06 3.12 1.29
CA ILE A 8 -2.90 4.24 1.69
C ILE A 8 -4.28 4.08 1.07
N ALA A 9 -5.31 4.29 1.88
CA ALA A 9 -6.66 4.54 1.42
C ALA A 9 -6.88 6.05 1.33
N HIS A 10 -7.22 6.52 0.14
CA HIS A 10 -7.58 7.91 -0.12
C HIS A 10 -9.09 8.04 0.01
N ASP A 11 -9.54 8.90 0.92
CA ASP A 11 -10.93 9.34 1.00
C ASP A 11 -11.19 10.33 -0.13
N SER A 12 -12.29 10.16 -0.86
CA SER A 12 -12.55 11.05 -1.99
C SER A 12 -12.75 12.48 -1.49
N THR A 13 -11.94 13.41 -1.99
CA THR A 13 -12.27 14.83 -2.00
C THR A 13 -12.74 15.21 -3.41
N ASP A 14 -13.27 16.42 -3.62
CA ASP A 14 -13.76 16.88 -4.94
C ASP A 14 -12.73 16.72 -6.08
N SER A 15 -11.43 16.55 -5.75
CA SER A 15 -10.33 16.38 -6.71
C SER A 15 -9.76 14.96 -6.80
N TYR A 16 -10.18 14.03 -5.94
CA TYR A 16 -9.62 12.67 -5.92
C TYR A 16 -10.71 11.59 -5.80
N PRO A 17 -10.73 10.57 -6.68
CA PRO A 17 -11.61 9.43 -6.49
C PRO A 17 -11.22 8.66 -5.22
N TYR A 18 -12.19 7.96 -4.61
CA TYR A 18 -11.84 6.93 -3.62
C TYR A 18 -10.85 5.97 -4.27
N MET A 19 -9.71 5.74 -3.62
CA MET A 19 -8.68 4.87 -4.18
C MET A 19 -7.82 4.22 -3.11
N LEU A 20 -7.20 3.11 -3.49
CA LEU A 20 -6.11 2.49 -2.75
C LEU A 20 -4.83 2.68 -3.54
N GLU A 21 -3.74 2.98 -2.85
CA GLU A 21 -2.41 3.12 -3.44
C GLU A 21 -1.40 2.28 -2.68
N CYS A 22 -0.57 1.53 -3.39
CA CYS A 22 0.60 0.90 -2.80
C CYS A 22 1.80 1.84 -2.85
N LEU A 23 2.29 2.30 -1.70
CA LEU A 23 3.43 3.21 -1.56
C LEU A 23 4.80 2.61 -1.96
N ARG A 24 4.81 1.40 -2.50
CA ARG A 24 6.03 0.67 -2.86
C ARG A 24 6.17 0.45 -4.35
N CYS A 25 5.09 0.05 -5.01
CA CYS A 25 5.09 -0.12 -6.46
C CYS A 25 4.31 0.97 -7.21
N GLY A 26 3.62 1.89 -6.51
CA GLY A 26 2.80 2.94 -7.11
C GLY A 26 1.51 2.43 -7.77
N ALA A 27 1.13 1.17 -7.54
CA ALA A 27 -0.14 0.64 -8.05
C ALA A 27 -1.32 1.39 -7.41
N ILE A 28 -2.32 1.72 -8.23
CA ILE A 28 -3.52 2.44 -7.81
C ILE A 28 -4.75 1.62 -8.20
N GLN A 29 -5.68 1.44 -7.27
CA GLN A 29 -7.03 0.93 -7.53
C GLN A 29 -8.04 2.04 -7.22
N MET A 30 -8.64 2.62 -8.26
CA MET A 30 -9.70 3.61 -8.14
C MET A 30 -11.07 2.95 -7.99
N PHE A 31 -12.00 3.67 -7.35
CA PHE A 31 -13.37 3.25 -7.14
C PHE A 31 -14.34 4.33 -7.61
N LYS A 32 -15.43 3.88 -8.23
CA LYS A 32 -16.56 4.76 -8.55
C LYS A 32 -17.55 4.73 -7.39
N ILE A 33 -18.06 5.91 -7.04
CA ILE A 33 -19.17 6.05 -6.09
C ILE A 33 -20.52 5.89 -6.83
N PRO A 34 -21.57 5.39 -6.14
CA PRO A 34 -21.59 4.94 -4.75
C PRO A 34 -20.86 3.60 -4.55
N ILE A 35 -20.19 3.44 -3.41
CA ILE A 35 -19.50 2.20 -3.04
C ILE A 35 -20.08 1.62 -1.75
N LEU A 36 -20.38 0.32 -1.76
CA LEU A 36 -20.80 -0.39 -0.56
C LEU A 36 -19.59 -0.70 0.33
N VAL A 37 -19.78 -0.59 1.65
CA VAL A 37 -18.72 -0.84 2.64
C VAL A 37 -18.13 -2.24 2.49
N ASP A 38 -18.96 -3.27 2.29
CA ASP A 38 -18.47 -4.64 2.15
C ASP A 38 -17.64 -4.86 0.88
N TYR A 39 -18.05 -4.21 -0.21
CA TYR A 39 -17.28 -4.24 -1.47
C TYR A 39 -15.93 -3.55 -1.28
N TRP A 40 -15.92 -2.38 -0.64
CA TRP A 40 -14.67 -1.68 -0.30
C TRP A 40 -13.73 -2.55 0.53
N VAL A 41 -14.23 -3.19 1.58
CA VAL A 41 -13.43 -4.07 2.45
C VAL A 41 -12.88 -5.28 1.66
N ALA A 42 -13.68 -5.88 0.79
CA ALA A 42 -13.25 -7.00 -0.04
C ALA A 42 -12.13 -6.61 -1.00
N VAL A 43 -12.27 -5.47 -1.69
CA VAL A 43 -11.23 -5.00 -2.62
C VAL A 43 -9.98 -4.57 -1.85
N ALA A 44 -10.10 -3.93 -0.69
CA ALA A 44 -8.95 -3.57 0.14
C ALA A 44 -8.12 -4.81 0.55
N LYS A 45 -8.78 -5.89 0.96
CA LYS A 45 -8.11 -7.16 1.27
C LYS A 45 -7.45 -7.80 0.06
N ALA A 46 -8.12 -7.78 -1.10
CA ALA A 46 -7.56 -8.31 -2.34
C ALA A 46 -6.34 -7.51 -2.79
N PHE A 47 -6.42 -6.18 -2.71
CA PHE A 47 -5.32 -5.28 -3.03
C PHE A 47 -4.14 -5.47 -2.07
N GLU A 48 -4.38 -5.63 -0.77
CA GLU A 48 -3.34 -5.96 0.20
C GLU A 48 -2.66 -7.29 -0.12
N ALA A 49 -3.43 -8.34 -0.40
CA ALA A 49 -2.89 -9.65 -0.73
C ALA A 49 -1.99 -9.60 -1.98
N ALA A 50 -2.41 -8.87 -3.02
CA ALA A 50 -1.63 -8.70 -4.25
C ALA A 50 -0.30 -7.97 -4.00
N HIS A 51 -0.27 -7.04 -3.05
CA HIS A 51 0.89 -6.19 -2.76
C HIS A 51 1.71 -6.63 -1.54
N ARG A 52 1.44 -7.81 -0.98
CA ARG A 52 2.23 -8.36 0.14
C ARG A 52 3.72 -8.53 -0.23
N LYS A 53 4.02 -8.91 -1.48
CA LYS A 53 5.41 -9.03 -1.96
C LYS A 53 6.15 -7.69 -1.96
N CYS A 54 5.46 -6.59 -2.28
CA CYS A 54 6.06 -5.26 -2.28
C CYS A 54 6.57 -4.86 -0.88
N ARG A 55 5.89 -5.32 0.18
CA ARG A 55 6.36 -5.13 1.56
C ARG A 55 7.58 -6.01 1.88
N GLN A 56 7.59 -7.26 1.44
CA GLN A 56 8.72 -8.16 1.65
C GLN A 56 10.00 -7.62 0.99
N GLU A 57 9.90 -7.17 -0.25
CA GLU A 57 11.03 -6.59 -1.00
C GLU A 57 11.56 -5.31 -0.35
N GLU A 58 10.69 -4.48 0.23
CA GLU A 58 11.11 -3.31 1.01
C GLU A 58 11.93 -3.72 2.24
N ILE A 59 11.45 -4.70 3.01
CA ILE A 59 12.15 -5.18 4.20
C ILE A 59 13.52 -5.73 3.80
N GLU A 60 13.60 -6.52 2.74
CA GLU A 60 14.87 -7.08 2.25
C GLU A 60 15.85 -5.99 1.81
N ARG A 61 15.39 -4.99 1.06
CA ARG A 61 16.22 -3.82 0.69
C ARG A 61 16.71 -3.05 1.90
N ASN A 62 15.85 -2.85 2.90
CA ASN A 62 16.20 -2.12 4.13
C ASN A 62 17.21 -2.91 4.98
N VAL A 63 17.09 -4.25 5.03
CA VAL A 63 18.07 -5.10 5.72
C VAL A 63 19.42 -5.06 5.00
N GLN A 64 19.42 -5.12 3.65
CA GLN A 64 20.64 -5.01 2.85
C GLN A 64 21.33 -3.64 3.01
N SER A 65 20.55 -2.56 3.02
CA SER A 65 21.11 -1.21 3.18
C SER A 65 21.75 -1.02 4.54
N VAL A 66 21.12 -1.51 5.62
CA VAL A 66 21.69 -1.48 6.98
C VAL A 66 22.98 -2.28 7.06
N ASN A 67 23.02 -3.48 6.48
CA ASN A 67 24.22 -4.34 6.50
C ASN A 67 25.39 -3.79 5.65
N SER A 68 25.14 -2.83 4.76
CA SER A 68 26.16 -2.20 3.92
C SER A 68 26.79 -0.95 4.56
N ILE A 69 26.33 -0.53 5.74
CA ILE A 69 26.91 0.59 6.47
C ILE A 69 28.23 0.14 7.09
N HIS A 70 29.35 0.45 6.42
CA HIS A 70 30.68 0.42 7.03
C HIS A 70 30.78 1.63 7.96
N TRP A 71 31.04 1.35 9.24
CA TRP A 71 31.49 2.38 10.17
C TRP A 71 32.99 2.52 9.91
N ASP A 72 33.38 3.53 9.12
CA ASP A 72 34.78 3.93 9.04
C ASP A 72 35.16 4.50 10.41
N ASP A 73 35.96 3.73 11.17
CA ASP A 73 36.56 4.12 12.45
C ASP A 73 37.64 5.19 12.29
#